data_AF-X1GB89-F1
#
_entry.id   AF-X1GB89-F1
#
_cell.length_a   1.000
_cell.length_b   1.000
_cell.length_c   1.000
_cell.angle_alpha   90.00
_cell.angle_beta   90.00
_cell.angle_gamma   90.00
#
_symmetry.space_group_name_H-M   'P 1'
#
loop_
_entity.id
_entity.type
_entity.pdbx_description
1 polymer ?
#
loop_
_entity_poly.entity_id
_entity_poly.type
_entity_poly.pdbx_seq_one_letter_code
_entity_poly.pdbx_strand_id
1 'polypeptide(L)'
;MVIHPAKEEFLRLARRCNVIPVFKELTADTETPISLFKKVAQGPESFLLESIEGGERWGRYSFIGHRPRLVIRIWSEEIEVSRGNDQRTRLRARPFAYLKDLMDDFRAAAMTGLPRFFGGLVGYISYDMVRFFERLPDSKPDDVGMPDV
;
A
#
# COMPACT_ATOMS: atom_id res chain seq x y z
N MET A 1 25.59 5.95 12.24
CA MET A 1 24.37 5.29 11.74
C MET A 1 24.46 5.19 10.23
N VAL A 2 24.14 4.03 9.65
CA VAL A 2 24.38 3.73 8.22
C VAL A 2 23.03 3.66 7.49
N ILE A 3 22.94 4.27 6.31
CA ILE A 3 21.78 4.18 5.41
C ILE A 3 22.07 3.06 4.41
N HIS A 4 21.07 2.22 4.15
CA HIS A 4 21.15 1.11 3.23
C HIS A 4 20.16 1.27 2.07
N PRO A 5 20.50 0.80 0.85
CA PRO A 5 21.83 0.37 0.43
C PRO A 5 22.79 1.57 0.29
N ALA A 6 24.10 1.30 0.21
CA ALA A 6 25.08 2.32 -0.17
C ALA A 6 24.76 2.87 -1.58
N LYS A 7 25.21 4.09 -1.87
CA LYS A 7 24.88 4.79 -3.13
C LYS A 7 25.25 3.97 -4.37
N GLU A 8 26.42 3.36 -4.37
CA GLU A 8 26.93 2.54 -5.47
C GLU A 8 26.02 1.33 -5.73
N GLU A 9 25.55 0.70 -4.66
CA GLU A 9 24.64 -0.45 -4.72
C GLU A 9 23.23 -0.03 -5.18
N PHE A 10 22.72 1.11 -4.69
CA PHE A 10 21.48 1.70 -5.19
C PHE A 10 21.54 1.91 -6.70
N LEU A 11 22.60 2.54 -7.20
CA LEU A 11 22.80 2.81 -8.63
C LEU A 11 22.93 1.52 -9.45
N ARG A 12 23.48 0.45 -8.87
CA ARG A 12 23.55 -0.86 -9.50
C ARG A 12 22.16 -1.49 -9.64
N LEU A 13 21.36 -1.46 -8.57
CA LEU A 13 19.98 -1.98 -8.55
C LEU A 13 19.06 -1.18 -9.48
N ALA A 14 19.24 0.15 -9.55
CA ALA A 14 18.44 1.06 -10.37
C ALA A 14 18.51 0.78 -11.89
N ARG A 15 19.51 0.00 -12.33
CA ARG A 15 19.60 -0.46 -13.73
C ARG A 15 18.59 -1.56 -14.08
N ARG A 16 18.01 -2.24 -13.09
CA ARG A 16 17.15 -3.42 -13.27
C ARG A 16 15.81 -3.30 -12.53
N CYS A 17 15.79 -2.57 -11.43
CA CYS A 17 14.63 -2.38 -10.55
C CYS A 17 14.22 -0.91 -10.54
N ASN A 18 12.93 -0.64 -10.37
CA ASN A 18 12.38 0.71 -10.25
C ASN A 18 11.67 0.95 -8.90
N VAL A 19 11.69 -0.03 -8.01
CA VAL A 19 11.33 0.12 -6.59
C VAL A 19 12.50 -0.40 -5.77
N ILE A 20 13.24 0.52 -5.14
CA ILE A 20 14.44 0.21 -4.35
C ILE A 20 14.26 0.91 -3.00
N PRO A 21 14.05 0.17 -1.90
CA PRO A 21 13.88 0.79 -0.61
C PRO A 21 15.22 1.36 -0.13
N VAL A 22 15.19 2.61 0.32
CA VAL A 22 16.30 3.25 1.03
C VAL A 22 15.87 3.35 2.49
N PHE A 23 16.61 2.71 3.38
CA PHE A 23 16.20 2.52 4.76
C PHE A 23 17.36 2.66 5.74
N LYS A 24 17.00 2.83 7.00
CA LYS A 24 17.92 2.74 8.14
C LYS A 24 17.18 2.09 9.30
N GLU A 25 17.92 1.34 10.10
CA GLU A 25 17.41 0.78 11.36
C GLU A 25 17.68 1.77 12.50
N LEU A 26 16.69 1.92 13.38
CA LEU A 26 16.73 2.82 14.53
C LEU A 26 16.32 2.05 15.78
N THR A 27 16.98 2.33 16.91
CA THR A 27 16.51 1.88 18.22
C THR A 27 15.26 2.65 18.60
N ALA A 28 14.23 1.93 18.99
CA ALA A 28 12.93 2.46 19.40
C ALA A 28 12.39 1.68 20.62
N ASP A 29 13.27 1.40 21.57
CA ASP A 29 13.02 0.60 22.78
C ASP A 29 11.99 1.21 23.74
N THR A 30 11.81 2.53 23.68
CA THR A 30 10.82 3.29 24.46
C THR A 30 9.53 3.57 23.69
N GLU A 31 9.41 3.05 22.46
CA GLU A 31 8.27 3.31 21.58
C GLU A 31 7.37 2.09 21.43
N THR A 32 6.08 2.33 21.21
CA THR A 32 5.13 1.32 20.74
C THR A 32 4.72 1.63 19.30
N PRO A 33 4.20 0.66 18.54
CA PRO A 33 3.70 0.94 17.19
C PRO A 33 2.67 2.09 17.15
N ILE A 34 1.80 2.16 18.16
CA ILE A 34 0.80 3.24 18.28
C ILE A 34 1.48 4.59 18.59
N SER A 35 2.50 4.64 19.47
CA SER A 35 3.21 5.90 19.74
C SER A 35 3.97 6.40 18.51
N LEU A 36 4.58 5.49 17.74
CA LEU A 36 5.23 5.80 16.46
C LEU A 36 4.22 6.28 15.42
N PHE A 37 3.09 5.59 15.27
CA PHE A 37 2.05 5.98 14.31
C PHE A 37 1.57 7.40 14.57
N LYS A 38 1.30 7.76 15.83
CA LYS A 38 0.92 9.14 16.21
C LYS A 38 1.98 10.18 15.86
N LYS A 39 3.27 9.82 15.85
CA LYS A 39 4.38 10.72 15.53
C LYS A 39 4.60 10.89 14.03
N VAL A 40 4.33 9.87 13.22
CA VAL A 40 4.71 9.85 11.79
C VAL A 40 3.52 9.95 10.83
N ALA A 41 2.32 9.58 11.25
CA ALA A 41 1.13 9.61 10.41
C ALA A 41 0.87 11.02 9.87
N GLN A 42 0.64 11.11 8.56
CA GLN A 42 0.43 12.36 7.84
C GLN A 42 -0.65 12.16 6.79
N GLY A 43 -1.79 12.83 6.99
CA GLY A 43 -2.92 12.78 6.08
C GLY A 43 -3.79 11.53 6.24
N PRO A 44 -4.96 11.52 5.57
CA PRO A 44 -6.00 10.50 5.77
C PRO A 44 -5.60 9.13 5.21
N GLU A 45 -4.62 9.04 4.31
CA GLU A 45 -4.13 7.77 3.75
C GLU A 45 -3.03 7.10 4.60
N SER A 46 -2.88 7.49 5.87
CA SER A 46 -1.95 6.82 6.79
C SER A 46 -2.56 5.54 7.36
N PHE A 47 -1.76 4.50 7.53
CA PHE A 47 -2.20 3.23 8.12
C PHE A 47 -1.24 2.70 9.18
N LEU A 48 -1.80 1.89 10.07
CA LEU A 48 -1.07 1.02 11.01
C LEU A 48 -1.64 -0.40 10.85
N LEU A 49 -0.78 -1.37 10.51
CA LEU A 49 -1.13 -2.78 10.47
C LEU A 49 -0.37 -3.50 11.58
N GLU A 50 -1.12 -4.15 12.47
CA GLU A 50 -0.58 -5.00 13.53
C GLU A 50 -1.17 -6.40 13.37
N SER A 51 -0.36 -7.42 13.66
CA SER A 51 -0.81 -8.82 13.61
C SER A 51 -0.87 -9.37 15.03
N ILE A 52 -1.95 -10.08 15.36
CA ILE A 52 -2.06 -10.85 16.60
C ILE A 52 -2.21 -12.32 16.20
N GLU A 53 -1.23 -13.14 16.54
CA GLU A 53 -1.26 -14.58 16.37
C GLU A 53 -1.91 -15.23 17.59
N GLY A 54 -2.97 -16.01 17.39
CA GLY A 54 -3.60 -16.83 18.43
C GLY A 54 -4.21 -16.05 19.60
N GLY A 55 -4.53 -14.77 19.43
CA GLY A 55 -5.16 -13.92 20.45
C GLY A 55 -4.23 -13.40 21.55
N GLU A 56 -3.03 -13.96 21.70
CA GLU A 56 -2.14 -13.65 22.83
C GLU A 56 -0.73 -13.21 22.41
N ARG A 57 -0.27 -13.52 21.19
CA ARG A 57 1.08 -13.16 20.73
C ARG A 57 1.03 -12.11 19.63
N TRP A 58 1.65 -10.96 19.88
CA TRP A 58 1.85 -9.96 18.84
C TRP A 58 2.83 -10.50 17.81
N GLY A 59 2.51 -10.31 16.54
CA GLY A 59 3.42 -10.61 15.44
C GLY A 59 4.70 -9.80 15.58
N ARG A 60 5.81 -10.33 15.04
CA ARG A 60 7.14 -9.70 15.16
C ARG A 60 7.20 -8.28 14.56
N TYR A 61 6.30 -7.94 13.64
CA TYR A 61 6.31 -6.67 12.91
C TYR A 61 4.95 -5.99 12.98
N SER A 62 4.98 -4.68 13.23
CA SER A 62 3.90 -3.75 12.89
C SER A 62 4.35 -2.88 11.72
N PHE A 63 3.43 -2.52 10.82
CA PHE A 63 3.74 -1.72 9.64
C PHE A 63 3.00 -0.38 9.69
N ILE A 64 3.76 0.70 9.49
CA ILE A 64 3.22 2.04 9.36
C ILE A 64 3.53 2.57 7.96
N GLY A 65 2.51 3.08 7.29
CA GLY A 65 2.65 3.79 6.03
C GLY A 65 1.97 5.15 6.10
N HIS A 66 2.55 6.14 5.43
CA HIS A 66 2.00 7.47 5.29
C HIS A 66 2.49 8.10 3.97
N ARG A 67 1.82 9.15 3.50
CA ARG A 67 2.17 9.88 2.26
C ARG A 67 2.36 8.94 1.04
N PRO A 68 1.33 8.19 0.63
CA PRO A 68 1.45 7.31 -0.51
C PRO A 68 1.81 8.09 -1.78
N ARG A 69 2.65 7.49 -2.64
CA ARG A 69 2.95 8.05 -3.97
C ARG A 69 1.73 8.05 -4.88
N LEU A 70 0.82 7.10 -4.67
CA LEU A 70 -0.32 6.78 -5.51
C LEU A 70 -1.50 6.39 -4.62
N VAL A 71 -2.68 6.94 -4.90
CA VAL A 71 -3.96 6.49 -4.34
C VAL A 71 -4.86 6.11 -5.50
N ILE A 72 -5.43 4.91 -5.43
CA ILE A 72 -6.37 4.38 -6.43
C ILE A 72 -7.71 4.27 -5.72
N ARG A 73 -8.77 4.78 -6.35
CA ARG A 73 -10.14 4.60 -5.90
C ARG A 73 -10.97 4.08 -7.05
N ILE A 74 -11.77 3.04 -6.81
CA ILE A 74 -12.56 2.39 -7.85
C ILE A 74 -14.03 2.40 -7.46
N TRP A 75 -14.91 2.76 -8.38
CA TRP A 75 -16.36 2.62 -8.25
C TRP A 75 -16.86 1.86 -9.48
N SER A 76 -17.19 0.58 -9.32
CA SER A 76 -17.46 -0.31 -10.44
C SER A 76 -16.31 -0.23 -11.48
N GLU A 77 -16.57 0.20 -12.72
CA GLU A 77 -15.54 0.36 -13.76
C GLU A 77 -14.91 1.76 -13.81
N GLU A 78 -15.32 2.69 -12.94
CA GLU A 78 -14.73 4.02 -12.84
C GLU A 78 -13.53 4.02 -11.90
N ILE A 79 -12.36 4.37 -12.43
CA ILE A 79 -11.10 4.38 -11.68
C ILE A 79 -10.63 5.82 -11.57
N GLU A 80 -10.41 6.28 -10.35
CA GLU A 80 -9.72 7.52 -10.03
C GLU A 80 -8.31 7.20 -9.53
N VAL A 81 -7.32 7.89 -10.10
CA VAL A 81 -5.92 7.75 -9.75
C VAL A 81 -5.37 9.09 -9.34
N SER A 82 -4.94 9.21 -8.09
CA SER A 82 -4.26 10.38 -7.55
C SER A 82 -2.78 10.08 -7.38
N ARG A 83 -1.92 10.90 -7.98
CA ARG A 83 -0.48 10.90 -7.72
C ARG A 83 -0.19 12.11 -6.85
N GLY A 84 0.70 12.00 -5.86
CA GLY A 84 0.92 12.99 -4.78
C GLY A 84 1.28 14.44 -5.17
N ASN A 85 1.12 14.85 -6.42
CA ASN A 85 1.24 16.19 -7.00
C ASN A 85 -0.12 16.80 -7.39
N ASP A 86 -1.21 16.41 -6.71
CA ASP A 86 -2.61 16.79 -6.99
C ASP A 86 -3.14 16.41 -8.38
N GLN A 87 -2.36 15.64 -9.17
CA GLN A 87 -2.85 15.12 -10.45
C GLN A 87 -3.83 13.98 -10.19
N ARG A 88 -5.09 14.23 -10.54
CA ARG A 88 -6.15 13.23 -10.55
C ARG A 88 -6.52 12.90 -11.99
N THR A 89 -6.49 11.62 -12.31
CA THR A 89 -6.96 11.10 -13.59
C THR A 89 -8.16 10.20 -13.34
N ARG A 90 -9.18 10.30 -14.20
CA ARG A 90 -10.32 9.39 -14.21
C ARG A 90 -10.35 8.64 -15.52
N LEU A 91 -10.61 7.35 -15.45
CA LEU A 91 -10.72 6.48 -16.60
C LEU A 91 -11.73 5.38 -16.33
N ARG A 92 -12.19 4.73 -17.40
CA ARG A 92 -13.00 3.52 -17.31
C ARG A 92 -12.18 2.31 -17.71
N ALA A 93 -12.15 1.30 -16.84
CA ALA A 93 -11.45 0.03 -17.07
C ALA A 93 -11.98 -1.06 -16.14
N ARG A 94 -11.69 -2.32 -16.46
CA ARG A 94 -11.95 -3.43 -15.54
C ARG A 94 -10.99 -3.36 -14.34
N PRO A 95 -11.47 -3.32 -13.08
CA PRO A 95 -10.63 -3.06 -11.91
C PRO A 95 -9.42 -3.96 -11.75
N PHE A 96 -9.62 -5.28 -11.77
CA PHE A 96 -8.54 -6.24 -11.56
C PHE A 96 -7.53 -6.26 -12.72
N ALA A 97 -7.98 -6.01 -13.95
CA ALA A 97 -7.07 -5.88 -15.09
C ALA A 97 -6.20 -4.62 -14.92
N TYR A 98 -6.82 -3.49 -14.57
CA TYR A 98 -6.11 -2.25 -14.31
C TYR A 98 -5.09 -2.38 -13.17
N LEU A 99 -5.49 -2.95 -12.03
CA LEU A 99 -4.59 -3.16 -10.89
C LEU A 99 -3.43 -4.09 -11.24
N LYS A 100 -3.67 -5.14 -12.03
CA LYS A 100 -2.62 -6.04 -12.50
C LYS A 100 -1.63 -5.29 -13.39
N ASP A 101 -2.11 -4.59 -14.42
CA ASP A 101 -1.25 -3.86 -15.35
C ASP A 101 -0.45 -2.76 -14.63
N LEU A 102 -1.09 -2.07 -13.68
CA LEU A 102 -0.41 -1.10 -12.83
C LEU A 102 0.69 -1.75 -11.98
N MET A 103 0.47 -2.95 -11.43
CA MET A 103 1.46 -3.65 -10.63
C MET A 103 2.62 -4.21 -11.47
N ASP A 104 2.37 -4.58 -12.72
CA ASP A 104 3.39 -5.06 -13.67
C ASP A 104 4.46 -4.00 -13.97
N ASP A 105 4.11 -2.71 -13.83
CA ASP A 105 5.07 -1.60 -13.94
C ASP A 105 6.09 -1.54 -12.79
N PHE A 106 5.86 -2.25 -11.67
CA PHE A 106 6.74 -2.19 -10.49
C PHE A 106 7.64 -3.44 -10.38
N ARG A 107 8.95 -3.21 -10.49
CA ARG A 107 10.02 -4.21 -10.31
C ARG A 107 10.82 -3.88 -9.06
N ALA A 108 10.45 -4.52 -7.95
CA ALA A 108 11.12 -4.33 -6.67
C ALA A 108 12.48 -5.03 -6.61
N ALA A 109 13.47 -4.37 -5.99
CA ALA A 109 14.75 -4.97 -5.68
C ALA A 109 14.61 -6.01 -4.56
N ALA A 110 15.28 -7.15 -4.70
CA ALA A 110 15.44 -8.10 -3.62
C ALA A 110 16.42 -7.54 -2.59
N MET A 111 15.95 -7.37 -1.35
CA MET A 111 16.72 -6.74 -0.27
C MET A 111 16.90 -7.70 0.89
N THR A 112 18.14 -7.87 1.34
CA THR A 112 18.46 -8.60 2.56
C THR A 112 18.28 -7.69 3.78
N GLY A 113 17.73 -8.24 4.88
CA GLY A 113 17.61 -7.52 6.16
C GLY A 113 16.32 -6.70 6.34
N LEU A 114 15.46 -6.62 5.31
CA LEU A 114 14.11 -6.05 5.45
C LEU A 114 13.08 -7.14 5.76
N PRO A 115 11.96 -6.78 6.44
CA PRO A 115 10.78 -7.65 6.51
C PRO A 115 10.27 -7.97 5.11
N ARG A 116 9.45 -9.03 4.99
CA ARG A 116 8.85 -9.43 3.71
C ARG A 116 8.00 -8.34 3.05
N PHE A 117 7.46 -7.43 3.86
CA PHE A 117 6.69 -6.28 3.40
C PHE A 117 7.48 -5.00 3.66
N PHE A 118 7.83 -4.28 2.59
CA PHE A 118 8.54 -2.98 2.62
C PHE A 118 7.93 -1.97 1.64
N GLY A 119 6.69 -2.22 1.21
CA GLY A 119 5.96 -1.40 0.24
C GLY A 119 5.03 -2.23 -0.63
N GLY A 120 4.11 -1.55 -1.31
CA GLY A 120 3.10 -2.15 -2.17
C GLY A 120 1.81 -1.32 -2.17
N LEU A 121 0.74 -1.90 -2.73
CA LEU A 121 -0.61 -1.37 -2.55
C LEU A 121 -1.16 -1.87 -1.22
N VAL A 122 -1.71 -0.95 -0.42
CA VAL A 122 -2.37 -1.24 0.86
C VAL A 122 -3.71 -0.53 0.84
N GLY A 123 -4.77 -1.25 1.18
CA GLY A 123 -6.13 -0.77 1.11
C GLY A 123 -7.12 -1.89 1.42
N TYR A 124 -8.31 -1.79 0.84
CA TYR A 124 -9.36 -2.78 0.98
C TYR A 124 -9.91 -3.17 -0.39
N ILE A 125 -10.72 -4.22 -0.41
CA ILE A 125 -11.56 -4.62 -1.53
C ILE A 125 -12.95 -4.82 -0.93
N SER A 126 -13.93 -4.10 -1.43
CA SER A 126 -15.31 -4.13 -0.94
C SER A 126 -15.97 -5.48 -1.25
N TYR A 127 -17.08 -5.74 -0.59
CA TYR A 127 -17.91 -6.90 -0.89
C TYR A 127 -18.44 -6.87 -2.33
N ASP A 128 -18.87 -5.70 -2.82
CA ASP A 128 -19.49 -5.55 -4.14
C ASP A 128 -18.55 -5.84 -5.31
N MET A 129 -17.23 -5.87 -5.08
CA MET A 129 -16.26 -6.37 -6.06
C MET A 129 -16.51 -7.82 -6.51
N VAL A 130 -17.26 -8.61 -5.73
CA VAL A 130 -17.71 -9.96 -6.15
C VAL A 130 -18.51 -9.93 -7.46
N ARG A 131 -19.18 -8.81 -7.78
CA ARG A 131 -20.01 -8.64 -8.98
C ARG A 131 -19.22 -8.66 -10.29
N PHE A 132 -17.90 -8.51 -10.22
CA PHE A 132 -17.01 -8.71 -11.37
C PHE A 132 -16.74 -10.18 -11.68
N PHE A 133 -17.05 -11.08 -10.75
CA PHE A 133 -16.87 -12.52 -10.90
C PHE A 133 -18.21 -13.25 -11.05
N GLU A 134 -19.24 -12.78 -10.35
CA GLU A 134 -20.55 -13.44 -10.28
C GLU A 134 -21.69 -12.47 -10.61
N ARG A 135 -22.76 -13.00 -11.22
CA ARG A 135 -23.96 -12.21 -11.49
C ARG A 135 -24.88 -12.22 -10.27
N LEU A 136 -24.90 -11.11 -9.54
CA LEU A 136 -25.76 -10.92 -8.36
C LEU A 136 -26.91 -9.95 -8.63
N PRO A 137 -28.07 -10.10 -7.97
CA PRO A 137 -29.13 -9.09 -7.97
C PRO A 137 -28.62 -7.74 -7.42
N ASP A 138 -29.10 -6.64 -8.00
CA ASP A 138 -28.68 -5.28 -7.64
C ASP A 138 -29.84 -4.45 -7.08
N SER A 139 -30.55 -5.05 -6.13
CA SER A 139 -31.80 -4.50 -5.60
C SER A 139 -31.62 -3.64 -4.34
N LYS A 140 -30.40 -3.60 -3.77
CA LYS A 140 -30.11 -2.81 -2.57
C LYS A 140 -29.47 -1.49 -2.98
N PRO A 141 -29.90 -0.35 -2.42
CA PRO A 141 -29.25 0.93 -2.67
C PRO A 141 -27.82 0.95 -2.11
N ASP A 142 -26.96 1.77 -2.73
CA ASP A 142 -25.65 2.12 -2.15
C ASP A 142 -25.82 3.26 -1.13
N ASP A 143 -25.99 2.86 0.12
CA ASP A 143 -26.19 3.79 1.24
C ASP A 143 -24.86 4.33 1.82
N VAL A 144 -23.73 3.80 1.37
CA VAL A 144 -22.39 4.07 1.96
C VAL A 144 -21.59 5.00 1.06
N GLY A 145 -21.72 4.90 -0.26
CA GLY A 145 -21.05 5.78 -1.23
C GLY A 145 -19.52 5.68 -1.21
N MET A 146 -18.97 4.60 -0.63
CA MET A 146 -17.54 4.37 -0.55
C MET A 146 -17.04 3.71 -1.83
N PRO A 147 -15.76 3.92 -2.20
CA PRO A 147 -15.14 3.15 -3.28
C PRO A 147 -15.26 1.63 -3.03
N ASP A 148 -15.26 0.88 -4.12
CA ASP A 148 -15.11 -0.57 -4.12
C ASP A 148 -13.67 -1.02 -3.82
N VAL A 149 -12.68 -0.19 -4.15
CA VAL A 149 -11.25 -0.35 -3.86
C VAL A 149 -10.65 1.00 -3.51
#